data_AF-A0A2V8ZEZ9-F1
#
_entry.id   AF-A0A2V8ZEZ9-F1
#
_cell.length_a   1.000
_cell.length_b   1.000
_cell.length_c   1.000
_cell.angle_alpha   90.00
_cell.angle_beta   90.00
_cell.angle_gamma   90.00
#
_symmetry.space_group_name_H-M   'P 1'
#
loop_
_entity.id
_entity.type
_entity.pdbx_description
1 polymer ?
#
loop_
_entity_poly.entity_id
_entity_poly.type
_entity_poly.pdbx_seq_one_letter_code
_entity_poly.pdbx_strand_id
1 'polypeptide(L)'
;MTPEEYKLGSLRYDLWKLRAKGLVEKIPHSRRYRLLPHGYQICLVFLKLYEKIYAPLTAGILQPFAADQSIPKEKVTALDRRYTAVIEALDDLVEAVGLKAA
;
A
#
# COMPACT_ATOMS: atom_id res chain seq x y z
N MET A 1 6.51 1.38 15.45
CA MET A 1 5.88 0.67 16.58
C MET A 1 6.66 -0.60 16.80
N THR A 2 7.41 -0.68 17.89
CA THR A 2 8.16 -1.88 18.22
C THR A 2 7.20 -2.94 18.80
N PRO A 3 7.50 -4.25 18.69
CA PRO A 3 6.65 -5.30 19.26
C PRO A 3 6.39 -5.13 20.77
N GLU A 4 7.27 -4.43 21.48
CA GLU A 4 7.16 -4.15 22.92
C GLU A 4 6.10 -3.08 23.24
N GLU A 5 5.76 -2.21 22.29
CA GLU A 5 4.74 -1.14 22.47
C GLU A 5 3.32 -1.64 22.21
N TYR A 6 3.17 -2.77 21.52
CA TYR A 6 1.86 -3.28 21.12
C TYR A 6 1.20 -4.09 22.23
N LYS A 7 0.42 -3.40 23.06
CA LYS A 7 -0.26 -3.99 24.21
C LYS A 7 -1.37 -4.96 23.78
N LEU A 8 -1.57 -5.99 24.61
CA LEU A 8 -2.63 -6.99 24.39
C LEU A 8 -4.06 -6.40 24.39
N GLY A 9 -4.26 -5.25 25.05
CA GLY A 9 -5.49 -4.46 24.95
C GLY A 9 -5.73 -3.93 23.53
N SER A 10 -4.70 -3.39 22.89
CA SER A 10 -4.74 -2.89 21.51
C SER A 10 -5.03 -4.03 20.53
N LEU A 11 -4.40 -5.20 20.70
CA LEU A 11 -4.67 -6.38 19.89
C LEU A 11 -6.14 -6.80 19.90
N ARG A 12 -6.76 -6.85 21.09
CA ARG A 12 -8.18 -7.21 21.21
C ARG A 12 -9.07 -6.18 20.53
N TYR A 13 -8.75 -4.90 20.70
CA TYR A 13 -9.51 -3.81 20.10
C TYR A 13 -9.42 -3.85 18.57
N ASP A 14 -8.24 -4.07 18.01
CA ASP A 14 -8.04 -4.18 16.57
C ASP A 14 -8.76 -5.38 15.99
N LEU A 15 -8.65 -6.56 16.61
CA LEU A 15 -9.37 -7.77 16.18
C LEU A 15 -10.89 -7.60 16.26
N TRP A 16 -11.39 -6.93 17.29
CA TRP A 16 -12.81 -6.61 17.39
C TRP A 16 -13.25 -5.69 16.24
N LYS A 17 -12.45 -4.65 15.93
CA LYS A 17 -12.73 -3.72 14.84
C LYS A 17 -12.70 -4.40 13.47
N LEU A 18 -11.71 -5.27 13.22
CA LEU A 18 -11.61 -6.04 11.97
C LEU A 18 -12.81 -6.99 11.81
N ARG A 19 -13.27 -7.59 12.91
CA ARG A 19 -14.47 -8.43 12.91
C ARG A 19 -15.73 -7.62 12.65
N ALA A 20 -15.88 -6.46 13.28
CA ALA A 20 -17.01 -5.56 13.07
C ALA A 20 -17.11 -5.07 11.61
N LYS A 21 -15.96 -4.96 10.92
CA LYS A 21 -15.87 -4.63 9.49
C LYS A 21 -16.07 -5.84 8.55
N GLY A 22 -16.32 -7.04 9.07
CA GLY A 22 -16.48 -8.24 8.24
C GLY A 22 -15.21 -8.69 7.52
N LEU A 23 -14.03 -8.32 8.02
CA LEU A 23 -12.75 -8.69 7.41
C LEU A 23 -12.20 -10.00 7.96
N VAL A 24 -12.53 -10.31 9.22
CA VAL A 24 -12.11 -11.54 9.91
C VAL A 24 -13.27 -12.15 10.69
N GLU A 25 -13.21 -13.45 10.89
CA GLU A 25 -14.12 -14.21 11.74
C GLU A 25 -13.35 -14.87 12.90
N LYS A 26 -14.00 -15.01 14.06
CA LYS A 26 -13.43 -15.74 15.21
C LYS A 26 -13.79 -17.22 15.08
N ILE A 27 -12.82 -18.10 15.23
CA ILE A 27 -13.05 -19.54 15.25
C ILE A 27 -13.70 -19.94 16.58
N PRO A 28 -14.82 -20.69 16.59
CA PRO A 28 -15.47 -21.15 17.81
C PRO A 28 -14.50 -21.90 18.73
N HIS A 29 -14.69 -21.75 20.04
CA HIS A 29 -13.87 -22.39 21.09
C HIS A 29 -12.36 -22.12 21.01
N SER A 30 -11.95 -21.07 20.27
CA SER A 30 -10.55 -20.72 20.09
C SER A 30 -10.30 -19.23 20.28
N ARG A 31 -9.03 -18.87 20.44
CA ARG A 31 -8.52 -17.49 20.35
C ARG A 31 -8.04 -17.14 18.94
N ARG A 32 -8.25 -18.05 17.97
CA ARG A 32 -7.83 -17.89 16.58
C ARG A 32 -8.88 -17.15 15.76
N TYR A 33 -8.40 -16.39 14.79
CA TYR A 33 -9.21 -15.66 13.81
C TYR A 33 -8.83 -16.12 12.41
N ARG A 34 -9.79 -16.11 11.48
CA ARG A 34 -9.59 -16.41 10.07
C ARG A 34 -9.96 -15.18 9.23
N LEU A 35 -9.21 -14.93 8.17
CA LEU A 35 -9.54 -13.93 7.16
C LEU A 35 -10.74 -14.38 6.32
N LEU A 36 -11.69 -13.48 6.11
CA LEU A 36 -12.78 -13.67 5.16
C LEU A 36 -12.31 -13.27 3.74
N PRO A 37 -12.97 -13.74 2.66
CA PRO A 37 -12.56 -13.46 1.29
C PRO A 37 -12.37 -11.96 1.00
N HIS A 38 -13.27 -11.12 1.51
CA HIS A 38 -13.18 -9.66 1.37
C HIS A 38 -12.00 -9.06 2.16
N GLY A 39 -11.74 -9.57 3.38
CA GLY A 39 -10.57 -9.18 4.16
C GLY A 39 -9.26 -9.52 3.44
N TYR A 40 -9.20 -10.69 2.81
CA TYR A 40 -8.04 -11.10 2.01
C TYR A 40 -7.81 -10.19 0.79
N GLN A 41 -8.88 -9.84 0.05
CA GLN A 41 -8.79 -8.90 -1.07
C GLN A 41 -8.23 -7.55 -0.63
N ILE A 42 -8.70 -7.01 0.50
CA ILE A 42 -8.20 -5.76 1.05
C ILE A 42 -6.72 -5.87 1.43
N CYS A 43 -6.29 -6.97 2.06
CA CYS A 43 -4.87 -7.20 2.35
C CYS A 43 -4.02 -7.20 1.07
N LEU A 44 -4.50 -7.82 -0.01
CA LEU A 44 -3.81 -7.80 -1.30
C LEU A 44 -3.74 -6.39 -1.90
N VAL A 45 -4.81 -5.60 -1.79
CA VAL A 45 -4.81 -4.19 -2.22
C VAL A 45 -3.78 -3.41 -1.43
N PHE A 46 -3.73 -3.52 -0.10
CA PHE A 46 -2.72 -2.85 0.72
C PHE A 46 -1.28 -3.28 0.35
N LEU A 47 -1.06 -4.57 0.07
CA LEU A 47 0.24 -5.07 -0.36
C LEU A 47 0.64 -4.48 -1.72
N LYS A 48 -0.28 -4.43 -2.68
CA LYS A 48 -0.03 -3.84 -3.99
C LYS A 48 0.12 -2.33 -3.94
N LEU A 49 -0.65 -1.64 -3.12
CA LEU A 49 -0.48 -0.22 -2.80
C LEU A 49 0.91 0.04 -2.23
N TYR A 50 1.39 -0.79 -1.30
CA TYR A 50 2.73 -0.66 -0.77
C TYR A 50 3.81 -0.83 -1.85
N GLU A 51 3.74 -1.92 -2.63
CA GLU A 51 4.71 -2.22 -3.69
C GLU A 51 4.68 -1.22 -4.86
N LYS A 52 3.52 -0.66 -5.19
CA LYS A 52 3.32 0.10 -6.43
C LYS A 52 3.12 1.59 -6.24
N ILE A 53 2.84 2.04 -5.02
CA ILE A 53 2.64 3.46 -4.72
C ILE A 53 3.65 3.90 -3.67
N TYR A 54 3.76 3.22 -2.53
CA TYR A 54 4.75 3.61 -1.52
C TYR A 54 6.19 3.45 -2.01
N ALA A 55 6.54 2.32 -2.63
CA ALA A 55 7.89 2.12 -3.15
C ALA A 55 8.32 3.19 -4.17
N PRO A 56 7.55 3.50 -5.24
CA PRO A 56 7.92 4.57 -6.16
C PRO A 56 7.82 5.97 -5.55
N LEU A 57 6.86 6.25 -4.65
CA LEU A 57 6.82 7.53 -3.94
C LEU A 57 8.07 7.73 -3.09
N THR A 58 8.55 6.70 -2.39
CA THR A 58 9.82 6.78 -1.67
C THR A 58 11.02 6.92 -2.61
N ALA A 59 10.97 6.31 -3.79
CA ALA A 59 11.99 6.48 -4.82
C ALA A 59 11.98 7.89 -5.45
N GLY A 60 10.82 8.55 -5.53
CA GLY A 60 10.69 9.93 -6.02
C GLY A 60 10.98 11.00 -4.96
N ILE A 61 10.84 10.67 -3.67
CA ILE A 61 11.29 11.52 -2.54
C ILE A 61 12.81 11.42 -2.37
N LEU A 62 13.41 10.25 -2.61
CA LEU A 62 14.85 10.19 -2.87
C LEU A 62 15.12 11.03 -4.13
N GLN A 63 16.05 11.98 -4.04
CA GLN A 63 16.41 12.82 -5.19
C GLN A 63 16.59 11.93 -6.44
N PRO A 64 15.95 12.26 -7.57
CA PRO A 64 16.13 11.51 -8.80
C PRO A 64 17.63 11.37 -9.05
N PHE A 65 18.09 10.13 -9.18
CA PHE A 65 19.50 9.86 -9.41
C PHE A 65 19.89 10.62 -10.67
N ALA A 66 20.90 11.48 -10.61
CA ALA A 66 21.25 12.42 -11.68
C ALA A 66 21.48 11.75 -13.05
N ALA A 67 21.74 10.43 -13.07
CA ALA A 67 21.85 9.65 -14.30
C ALA A 67 20.50 9.37 -15.01
N ASP A 68 19.34 9.47 -14.38
CA ASP A 68 18.04 9.28 -15.05
C ASP A 68 17.74 10.40 -16.06
N GLN A 69 18.24 11.62 -15.81
CA GLN A 69 18.16 12.72 -16.77
C GLN A 69 19.10 12.54 -17.97
N SER A 70 20.06 11.60 -17.87
CA SER A 70 21.03 11.32 -18.92
C SER A 70 20.59 10.18 -19.85
N ILE A 71 19.43 9.56 -19.61
CA ILE A 71 18.91 8.48 -20.46
C ILE A 71 18.43 9.11 -21.79
N PRO A 72 19.07 8.76 -22.93
CA PRO A 72 18.63 9.26 -24.22
C PRO A 72 17.18 8.82 -24.50
N LYS A 73 16.33 9.72 -25.00
CA LYS A 73 14.91 9.43 -25.34
C LYS A 73 14.73 8.21 -26.27
N GLU A 74 15.78 7.84 -26.99
CA GLU A 74 15.86 6.68 -27.89
C GLU A 74 15.89 5.32 -27.15
N LYS A 75 16.29 5.30 -25.87
CA LYS A 75 16.34 4.08 -25.05
C LYS A 75 15.10 3.86 -24.18
N VAL A 76 14.16 4.80 -24.20
CA VAL A 76 12.89 4.69 -23.47
C VAL A 76 12.05 3.61 -24.14
N THR A 77 11.99 2.45 -23.49
CA THR A 77 11.27 1.29 -24.01
C THR A 77 9.76 1.50 -23.91
N ALA A 78 9.00 0.67 -24.64
CA ALA A 78 7.55 0.67 -24.52
C ALA A 78 7.07 0.31 -23.09
N LEU A 79 7.91 -0.40 -22.31
CA LEU A 79 7.64 -0.71 -20.91
C LEU A 79 7.78 0.53 -20.04
N ASP A 80 8.84 1.33 -20.24
CA ASP A 80 9.07 2.56 -19.49
C ASP A 80 7.90 3.54 -19.67
N ARG A 81 7.40 3.69 -20.90
CA ARG A 81 6.24 4.55 -21.17
C ARG A 81 4.97 4.07 -20.44
N ARG A 82 4.75 2.76 -20.37
CA ARG A 82 3.62 2.19 -19.63
C ARG A 82 3.79 2.36 -18.13
N TYR A 83 5.02 2.28 -17.65
CA TYR A 83 5.34 2.52 -16.25
C TYR A 83 5.09 3.98 -15.86
N THR A 84 5.53 4.92 -16.69
CA THR A 84 5.26 6.36 -16.53
C THR A 84 3.77 6.66 -16.55
N ALA A 85 3.01 6.13 -17.50
CA ALA A 85 1.56 6.35 -17.58
C ALA A 85 0.80 5.83 -16.34
N VAL A 86 1.28 4.74 -15.73
CA VAL A 86 0.70 4.23 -14.48
C VAL A 86 1.02 5.14 -13.31
N ILE A 87 2.24 5.69 -13.25
CA ILE A 87 2.63 6.66 -12.22
C ILE A 87 1.79 7.93 -12.34
N GLU A 88 1.63 8.48 -13.55
CA GLU A 88 0.82 9.67 -13.80
C GLU A 88 -0.64 9.46 -13.39
N ALA A 89 -1.26 8.34 -13.77
CA ALA A 89 -2.64 8.03 -13.38
C ALA A 89 -2.82 7.84 -11.87
N LEU A 90 -1.76 7.41 -11.16
CA LEU A 90 -1.77 7.28 -9.71
C LEU A 90 -1.59 8.64 -9.02
N ASP A 91 -0.76 9.52 -9.56
CA ASP A 91 -0.61 10.90 -9.08
C ASP A 91 -1.92 11.68 -9.24
N ASP A 92 -2.60 11.54 -10.38
CA ASP A 92 -3.92 12.12 -10.62
C ASP A 92 -4.96 11.64 -9.59
N LEU A 93 -4.94 10.34 -9.26
CA LEU A 93 -5.84 9.77 -8.26
C LEU A 93 -5.54 10.31 -6.85
N VAL A 94 -4.26 10.43 -6.49
CA VAL A 94 -3.82 10.97 -5.19
C VAL A 94 -4.23 12.45 -5.06
N GLU A 95 -4.11 13.21 -6.14
CA GLU A 95 -4.55 14.61 -6.20
C GLU A 95 -6.08 14.72 -6.11
N ALA A 96 -6.82 13.92 -6.87
CA ALA A 96 -8.28 13.91 -6.86
C ALA A 96 -8.88 13.54 -5.50
N VAL A 97 -8.20 12.68 -4.73
CA VAL A 97 -8.63 12.26 -3.39
C VAL A 97 -8.11 13.21 -2.29
N GLY A 98 -7.34 14.25 -2.66
CA GLY A 98 -6.86 15.29 -1.74
C GLY A 98 -5.77 14.80 -0.77
N LEU A 99 -5.03 13.76 -1.15
CA LEU A 99 -3.96 13.15 -0.34
C LEU A 99 -2.59 13.80 -0.58
N LYS A 100 -2.49 14.74 -1.54
CA LYS A 100 -1.28 15.50 -1.84
C LYS A 100 -1.12 16.58 -0.77
N ALA A 101 -0.19 16.37 0.18
CA ALA A 101 0.15 17.37 1.18
C ALA A 101 0.82 18.58 0.50
N ALA A 102 0.45 19.79 0.97
CA ALA A 102 1.04 21.06 0.56
C ALA A 102 2.51 21.19 0.95
#